data_AF-A0A7S2QF01-F1
#
_entry.id   AF-A0A7S2QF01-F1
#
_cell.length_a   1.000
_cell.length_b   1.000
_cell.length_c   1.000
_cell.angle_alpha   90.00
_cell.angle_beta   90.00
_cell.angle_gamma   90.00
#
_symmetry.space_group_name_H-M   'P 1'
#
loop_
_entity.id
_entity.type
_entity.pdbx_description
1 polymer ?
#
loop_
_entity_poly.entity_id
_entity_poly.type
_entity_poly.pdbx_seq_one_letter_code
_entity_poly.pdbx_strand_id
1 'polypeptide(L)'
;MLADSVEEDEGGPPIASFIHEVVPKDEVLTSLPHEMLESERAVLWKEKRVFFYRTYVGAAVCACKRGLLSREALARVARSAVEDCVRLCAMNVGMTGTSRHFSNEILVKELNKDVEVANSMLPEIMQPIDLVPSSLGAQRGRKAMDSMTATDSVANFAFVTPFSVL
;
A
#
# COMPACT_ATOMS: atom_id res chain seq x y z
N MET A 1 34.73 -29.97 -22.28
CA MET A 1 33.56 -29.40 -21.60
C MET A 1 34.09 -28.57 -20.44
N LEU A 2 34.27 -27.27 -20.65
CA LEU A 2 34.71 -26.34 -19.61
C LEU A 2 33.46 -25.86 -18.89
N ALA A 3 33.38 -26.09 -17.59
CA ALA A 3 32.33 -25.54 -16.75
C ALA A 3 32.64 -24.05 -16.57
N ASP A 4 31.83 -23.18 -17.17
CA ASP A 4 31.78 -21.77 -16.81
C ASP A 4 31.25 -21.68 -15.38
N SER A 5 32.15 -21.48 -14.43
CA SER A 5 31.80 -21.04 -13.09
C SER A 5 31.27 -19.62 -13.20
N VAL A 6 29.94 -19.50 -13.20
CA VAL A 6 29.24 -18.23 -13.01
C VAL A 6 29.67 -17.71 -11.66
N GLU A 7 30.55 -16.72 -11.64
CA GLU A 7 30.82 -15.95 -10.42
C GLU A 7 29.50 -15.30 -10.02
N GLU A 8 28.89 -15.81 -8.97
CA GLU A 8 27.72 -15.19 -8.37
C GLU A 8 28.15 -13.79 -7.95
N ASP A 9 27.62 -12.77 -8.62
CA ASP A 9 27.72 -11.38 -8.20
C ASP A 9 27.16 -11.34 -6.78
N GLU A 10 28.06 -11.37 -5.79
CA GLU A 10 27.75 -11.16 -4.39
C GLU A 10 27.31 -9.70 -4.25
N GLY A 11 26.08 -9.46 -4.71
CA GLY A 11 25.44 -8.16 -4.74
C GLY A 11 25.64 -7.53 -3.38
N GLY A 12 26.35 -6.40 -3.37
CA GLY A 12 26.69 -5.70 -2.15
C GLY A 12 25.47 -5.48 -1.25
N PRO A 13 25.67 -5.17 0.04
CA PRO A 13 24.58 -5.07 1.01
C PRO A 13 23.49 -4.11 0.50
N PRO A 14 22.20 -4.43 0.74
CA PRO A 14 21.10 -3.64 0.20
C PRO A 14 21.17 -2.19 0.67
N ILE A 15 20.94 -1.25 -0.25
CA ILE A 15 21.05 0.20 0.02
C ILE A 15 20.04 0.64 1.10
N ALA A 16 18.85 0.05 1.09
CA ALA A 16 17.80 0.19 2.10
C ALA A 16 16.76 -0.95 1.96
N SER A 17 16.04 -1.25 3.03
CA SER A 17 14.93 -2.20 3.03
C SER A 17 13.64 -1.52 3.50
N PHE A 18 12.59 -1.63 2.70
CA PHE A 18 11.27 -1.10 3.00
C PHE A 18 10.32 -2.28 3.25
N ILE A 19 9.85 -2.41 4.48
CA ILE A 19 9.01 -3.53 4.92
C ILE A 19 7.59 -3.02 5.12
N HIS A 20 6.63 -3.69 4.51
CA HIS A 20 5.22 -3.45 4.78
C HIS A 20 4.84 -4.08 6.12
N GLU A 21 4.29 -3.27 7.02
CA GLU A 21 3.93 -3.67 8.38
C GLU A 21 2.58 -4.41 8.36
N VAL A 22 2.63 -5.74 8.21
CA VAL A 22 1.45 -6.62 8.24
C VAL A 22 1.15 -7.12 9.67
N VAL A 23 2.18 -7.16 10.52
CA VAL A 23 2.10 -7.51 11.94
C VAL A 23 2.79 -6.42 12.77
N PRO A 24 2.42 -6.27 14.05
CA PRO A 24 3.12 -5.38 14.98
C PRO A 24 4.64 -5.64 14.99
N LYS A 25 5.44 -4.58 15.16
CA LYS A 25 6.91 -4.63 15.06
C LYS A 25 7.58 -5.53 16.10
N ASP A 26 6.93 -5.72 17.24
CA ASP A 26 7.33 -6.61 18.33
C ASP A 26 7.09 -8.09 17.99
N GLU A 27 6.23 -8.39 17.03
CA GLU A 27 5.99 -9.76 16.52
C GLU A 27 6.85 -10.11 15.30
N VAL A 28 7.60 -9.15 14.75
CA VAL A 28 8.49 -9.37 13.60
C VAL A 28 9.65 -10.27 14.00
N LEU A 29 9.84 -11.37 13.27
CA LEU A 29 10.99 -12.25 13.46
C LEU A 29 12.30 -11.49 13.20
N THR A 30 13.13 -11.38 14.24
CA THR A 30 14.39 -10.64 14.22
C THR A 30 15.42 -11.31 15.13
N SER A 31 16.70 -11.12 14.81
CA SER A 31 17.82 -11.51 15.68
C SER A 31 18.08 -10.50 16.81
N LEU A 32 17.34 -9.38 16.86
CA LEU A 32 17.45 -8.41 17.94
C LEU A 32 16.87 -8.98 19.25
N PRO A 33 17.50 -8.72 20.42
CA PRO A 33 17.03 -9.20 21.71
C PRO A 33 15.56 -8.86 21.97
N HIS A 34 14.80 -9.81 22.55
CA HIS A 34 13.38 -9.61 22.83
C HIS A 34 13.12 -8.58 23.93
N GLU A 35 14.03 -8.47 24.91
CA GLU A 35 13.92 -7.56 26.06
C GLU A 35 14.28 -6.10 25.72
N MET A 36 14.75 -5.84 24.50
CA MET A 36 15.13 -4.51 24.04
C MET A 36 13.94 -3.57 23.93
N LEU A 37 14.10 -2.35 24.44
CA LEU A 37 13.08 -1.30 24.38
C LEU A 37 12.74 -0.93 22.93
N GLU A 38 11.48 -0.58 22.68
CA GLU A 38 11.00 -0.24 21.33
C GLU A 38 11.80 0.93 20.69
N SER A 39 12.16 1.93 21.49
CA SER A 39 12.95 3.09 21.04
C SER A 39 14.35 2.67 20.57
N GLU A 40 15.03 1.79 21.31
CA GLU A 40 16.35 1.26 20.94
C GLU A 40 16.27 0.40 19.68
N ARG A 41 15.24 -0.45 19.59
CA ARG A 41 14.97 -1.27 18.41
C ARG A 41 14.75 -0.40 17.17
N ALA A 42 14.01 0.69 17.30
CA ALA A 42 13.78 1.64 16.22
C ALA A 42 15.08 2.32 15.75
N VAL A 43 16.01 2.63 16.66
CA VAL A 43 17.34 3.16 16.32
C VAL A 43 18.13 2.13 15.52
N LEU A 44 18.21 0.89 15.99
CA LEU A 44 18.95 -0.17 15.28
C LEU A 44 18.38 -0.48 13.89
N TRP A 45 17.04 -0.46 13.75
CA TRP A 45 16.42 -0.59 12.44
C TRP A 45 16.79 0.54 11.50
N LYS A 46 16.79 1.78 12.00
CA LYS A 46 17.22 2.93 11.23
C LYS A 46 18.70 2.84 10.83
N GLU A 47 19.58 2.40 11.72
CA GLU A 47 21.00 2.17 11.44
C GLU A 47 21.21 1.12 10.35
N LYS A 48 20.45 0.02 10.40
CA LYS A 48 20.41 -1.03 9.37
C LYS A 48 19.65 -0.62 8.10
N ARG A 49 19.15 0.62 8.03
CA ARG A 49 18.35 1.15 6.92
C ARG A 49 17.11 0.31 6.61
N VAL A 50 16.52 -0.27 7.65
CA VAL A 50 15.26 -1.00 7.62
C VAL A 50 14.15 -0.06 8.07
N PHE A 51 13.14 0.10 7.23
CA PHE A 51 12.03 1.02 7.46
C PHE A 51 10.70 0.29 7.31
N PHE A 52 9.82 0.44 8.30
CA PHE A 52 8.51 -0.19 8.33
C PHE A 52 7.42 0.83 7.94
N TYR A 53 6.49 0.41 7.08
CA TYR A 53 5.40 1.25 6.59
C TYR A 53 4.07 0.51 6.58
N ARG A 54 3.02 1.20 7.03
CA ARG A 54 1.65 0.68 7.00
C ARG A 54 1.03 0.67 5.60
N THR A 55 1.55 1.44 4.65
CA THR A 55 1.06 1.44 3.27
C THR A 55 2.23 1.30 2.30
N TYR A 56 1.98 0.65 1.16
CA TYR A 56 2.97 0.56 0.07
C TYR A 56 3.30 1.95 -0.50
N VAL A 57 2.35 2.89 -0.45
CA VAL A 57 2.54 4.27 -0.91
C VAL A 57 3.48 5.02 0.01
N GLY A 58 3.33 4.88 1.33
CA GLY A 58 4.25 5.48 2.31
C GLY A 58 5.69 5.00 2.14
N ALA A 59 5.87 3.70 1.87
CA ALA A 59 7.18 3.14 1.53
C ALA A 59 7.75 3.75 0.24
N ALA A 60 6.95 3.81 -0.84
CA ALA A 60 7.35 4.38 -2.12
C ALA A 60 7.67 5.88 -2.03
N VAL A 61 6.91 6.65 -1.25
CA VAL A 61 7.17 8.06 -0.96
C VAL A 61 8.54 8.23 -0.32
N CYS A 62 8.88 7.41 0.67
CA CYS A 62 10.20 7.47 1.31
C CYS A 62 11.33 7.09 0.34
N ALA A 63 11.14 6.02 -0.45
CA ALA A 63 12.10 5.62 -1.47
C ALA A 63 12.35 6.74 -2.49
N CYS A 64 11.29 7.43 -2.93
CA CYS A 64 11.38 8.55 -3.86
C CYS A 64 12.10 9.75 -3.25
N LYS A 65 11.82 10.12 -1.99
CA LYS A 65 12.54 11.18 -1.27
C LYS A 65 14.03 10.90 -1.12
N ARG A 66 14.44 9.63 -1.12
CA ARG A 66 15.82 9.18 -1.04
C ARG A 66 16.50 9.00 -2.42
N GLY A 67 15.79 9.30 -3.51
CA GLY A 67 16.31 9.09 -4.87
C GLY A 67 16.41 7.62 -5.29
N LEU A 68 15.80 6.70 -4.54
CA LEU A 68 15.78 5.27 -4.85
C LEU A 68 14.63 4.87 -5.78
N LEU A 69 13.66 5.78 -5.97
CA LEU A 69 12.49 5.58 -6.81
C LEU A 69 12.20 6.85 -7.61
N SER A 70 11.96 6.73 -8.92
CA SER A 70 11.58 7.89 -9.74
C SER A 70 10.15 8.36 -9.40
N ARG A 71 9.81 9.61 -9.77
CA ARG A 71 8.46 10.16 -9.52
C ARG A 71 7.40 9.42 -10.35
N GLU A 72 7.75 8.97 -11.54
CA GLU A 72 6.88 8.16 -12.41
C GLU A 72 6.61 6.80 -11.77
N ALA A 73 7.65 6.18 -11.19
CA ALA A 73 7.51 4.91 -10.49
C ALA A 73 6.67 5.06 -9.21
N LEU A 74 6.83 6.16 -8.46
CA LEU A 74 5.96 6.51 -7.35
C LEU A 74 4.49 6.62 -7.78
N ALA A 75 4.22 7.33 -8.88
CA ALA A 75 2.86 7.47 -9.40
C ALA A 75 2.23 6.12 -9.79
N ARG A 76 3.00 5.22 -10.42
CA ARG A 76 2.52 3.87 -10.74
C ARG A 76 2.17 3.07 -9.49
N VAL A 77 3.07 3.04 -8.50
CA VAL A 77 2.84 2.31 -7.24
C VAL A 77 1.60 2.84 -6.52
N ALA A 78 1.45 4.17 -6.45
CA ALA A 78 0.32 4.78 -5.78
C ALA A 78 -1.02 4.49 -6.48
N ARG A 79 -1.08 4.56 -7.82
CA ARG A 79 -2.28 4.19 -8.58
C ARG A 79 -2.66 2.74 -8.37
N SER A 80 -1.71 1.82 -8.51
CA SER A 80 -1.97 0.39 -8.27
C SER A 80 -2.44 0.11 -6.84
N ALA A 81 -1.86 0.79 -5.83
CA ALA A 81 -2.30 0.64 -4.45
C ALA A 81 -3.74 1.14 -4.21
N VAL A 82 -4.14 2.24 -4.86
CA VAL A 82 -5.52 2.76 -4.81
C VAL A 82 -6.48 1.78 -5.48
N GLU A 83 -6.15 1.30 -6.68
CA GLU A 83 -6.95 0.32 -7.42
C GLU A 83 -7.15 -0.98 -6.61
N ASP A 84 -6.08 -1.49 -6.02
CA ASP A 84 -6.13 -2.69 -5.17
C ASP A 84 -6.97 -2.47 -3.92
N CYS A 85 -6.84 -1.31 -3.27
CA CYS A 85 -7.65 -0.98 -2.10
C CYS A 85 -9.14 -0.92 -2.45
N VAL A 86 -9.50 -0.24 -3.55
CA VAL A 86 -10.88 -0.17 -4.04
C VAL A 86 -11.43 -1.58 -4.33
N ARG A 87 -10.65 -2.41 -5.02
CA ARG A 87 -11.01 -3.79 -5.35
C ARG A 87 -11.25 -4.64 -4.10
N LEU A 88 -10.34 -4.57 -3.12
CA LEU A 88 -10.46 -5.29 -1.85
C LEU A 88 -11.66 -4.80 -1.03
N CYS A 89 -11.90 -3.49 -0.98
CA CYS A 89 -13.07 -2.93 -0.32
C CYS A 89 -14.37 -3.43 -0.97
N ALA A 90 -14.46 -3.44 -2.31
CA ALA A 90 -15.62 -3.91 -3.05
C ALA A 90 -15.90 -5.41 -2.84
N MET A 91 -14.87 -6.25 -2.80
CA MET A 91 -15.01 -7.70 -2.55
C MET A 91 -15.52 -8.00 -1.13
N ASN A 92 -15.19 -7.14 -0.16
CA ASN A 92 -15.57 -7.32 1.24
C ASN A 92 -17.01 -6.85 1.56
N VAL A 93 -17.75 -6.28 0.60
CA VAL A 93 -19.14 -5.79 0.80
C VAL A 93 -20.15 -6.93 1.05
N GLY A 94 -19.77 -8.20 0.85
CA GLY A 94 -20.68 -9.36 1.00
C GLY A 94 -20.41 -10.33 2.16
N MET A 95 -19.25 -10.26 2.83
CA MET A 95 -18.91 -11.23 3.90
C MET A 95 -19.35 -10.71 5.28
N THR A 96 -20.57 -11.06 5.67
CA THR A 96 -21.15 -10.76 6.99
C THR A 96 -20.62 -11.65 8.12
N GLY A 97 -19.70 -12.58 7.84
CA GLY A 97 -19.19 -13.55 8.81
C GLY A 97 -17.83 -13.18 9.38
N THR A 98 -17.83 -12.75 10.65
CA THR A 98 -16.81 -13.03 11.68
C THR A 98 -15.31 -12.77 11.38
N SER A 99 -14.75 -11.79 12.11
CA SER A 99 -13.39 -11.81 12.69
C SER A 99 -12.18 -11.25 11.95
N ARG A 100 -12.34 -10.42 10.90
CA ARG A 100 -11.27 -9.47 10.49
C ARG A 100 -11.82 -8.08 10.19
N HIS A 101 -12.41 -7.46 11.21
CA HIS A 101 -12.70 -6.02 11.25
C HIS A 101 -11.43 -5.20 11.49
N PHE A 102 -10.32 -5.48 10.80
CA PHE A 102 -9.30 -4.43 10.68
C PHE A 102 -9.94 -3.37 9.80
N SER A 103 -10.31 -2.24 10.41
CA SER A 103 -11.26 -1.30 9.83
C SER A 103 -10.72 -0.78 8.51
N ASN A 104 -11.35 -1.19 7.41
CA ASN A 104 -11.05 -0.68 6.07
C ASN A 104 -10.98 0.85 6.06
N GLU A 105 -11.75 1.52 6.92
CA GLU A 105 -11.68 2.97 7.15
C GLU A 105 -10.30 3.48 7.59
N ILE A 106 -9.63 2.82 8.55
CA ILE A 106 -8.29 3.23 9.00
C ILE A 106 -7.28 3.03 7.86
N LEU A 107 -7.33 1.88 7.18
CA LEU A 107 -6.46 1.58 6.04
C LEU A 107 -6.65 2.59 4.90
N VAL A 108 -7.89 2.87 4.52
CA VAL A 108 -8.26 3.86 3.49
C VAL A 108 -7.77 5.25 3.88
N LYS A 109 -7.92 5.64 5.16
CA LYS A 109 -7.47 6.94 5.64
C LYS A 109 -5.95 7.07 5.61
N GLU A 110 -5.22 6.04 6.06
CA GLU A 110 -3.76 6.02 6.00
C GLU A 110 -3.26 6.04 4.56
N LEU A 111 -3.85 5.23 3.67
CA LEU A 111 -3.51 5.20 2.25
C LEU A 111 -3.75 6.56 1.58
N ASN A 112 -4.92 7.18 1.78
CA ASN A 112 -5.24 8.48 1.19
C ASN A 112 -4.27 9.57 1.67
N LYS A 113 -3.90 9.56 2.96
CA LYS A 113 -2.88 10.48 3.48
C LYS A 113 -1.54 10.32 2.77
N ASP A 114 -1.11 9.09 2.50
CA ASP A 114 0.14 8.85 1.78
C ASP A 114 0.03 9.21 0.29
N VAL A 115 -1.15 9.04 -0.32
CA VAL A 115 -1.44 9.47 -1.70
C VAL A 115 -1.41 11.00 -1.82
N GLU A 116 -1.94 11.74 -0.85
CA GLU A 116 -1.83 13.21 -0.82
C GLU A 116 -0.36 13.65 -0.80
N VAL A 117 0.46 12.99 0.01
CA VAL A 117 1.91 13.26 0.03
C VAL A 117 2.55 12.90 -1.31
N ALA A 118 2.18 11.77 -1.92
CA ALA A 118 2.68 11.39 -3.24
C ALA A 118 2.31 12.45 -4.30
N ASN A 119 1.07 12.92 -4.33
CA ASN A 119 0.59 13.96 -5.23
C ASN A 119 1.37 15.26 -5.08
N SER A 120 1.74 15.66 -3.85
CA SER A 120 2.57 16.85 -3.62
C SER A 120 3.99 16.75 -4.19
N MET A 121 4.45 15.53 -4.54
CA MET A 121 5.77 15.26 -5.12
C MET A 121 5.75 15.12 -6.64
N LEU A 122 4.56 14.99 -7.26
CA LEU A 122 4.44 14.81 -8.71
C LEU A 122 4.60 16.15 -9.44
N PRO A 123 5.17 16.15 -10.65
CA PRO A 123 5.23 17.35 -11.48
C PRO A 123 3.83 17.73 -11.98
N GLU A 124 3.57 19.02 -12.19
CA GLU A 124 2.25 19.55 -12.62
C GLU A 124 1.75 18.96 -13.95
N ILE A 125 2.66 18.52 -14.81
CA ILE A 125 2.33 17.87 -16.09
C ILE A 125 1.73 16.46 -15.91
N MET A 126 1.87 15.86 -14.73
CA MET A 126 1.39 14.51 -14.46
C MET A 126 0.00 14.55 -13.85
N GLN A 127 -0.88 13.67 -14.31
CA GLN A 127 -2.20 13.52 -13.71
C GLN A 127 -2.08 13.10 -12.23
N PRO A 128 -2.80 13.79 -11.33
CA PRO A 128 -2.82 13.42 -9.92
C PRO A 128 -3.38 12.01 -9.74
N ILE A 129 -2.95 11.35 -8.68
CA ILE A 129 -3.43 10.05 -8.26
C ILE A 129 -4.76 10.26 -7.53
N ASP A 130 -5.78 9.51 -7.93
CA ASP A 130 -7.09 9.54 -7.28
C ASP A 130 -7.04 8.99 -5.85
N LEU A 131 -7.88 9.52 -4.98
CA LEU A 131 -8.06 9.00 -3.63
C LEU A 131 -9.07 7.86 -3.62
N VAL A 132 -8.93 6.94 -2.66
CA VAL A 132 -9.94 5.92 -2.40
C VAL A 132 -11.20 6.59 -1.82
N PRO A 133 -12.39 6.38 -2.40
CA PRO A 133 -13.64 6.99 -1.91
C PRO A 133 -13.95 6.59 -0.46
N SER A 134 -14.23 7.58 0.40
CA SER A 134 -14.57 7.35 1.81
C SER A 134 -15.86 6.53 1.99
N SER A 135 -16.76 6.55 1.00
CA SER A 135 -17.99 5.77 0.97
C SER A 135 -17.74 4.25 0.98
N LEU A 136 -16.61 3.79 0.45
CA LEU A 136 -16.22 2.37 0.49
C LEU A 136 -15.78 1.93 1.90
N GLY A 137 -15.26 2.85 2.72
CA GLY A 137 -14.92 2.59 4.12
C GLY A 137 -16.14 2.59 5.05
N ALA A 138 -17.18 3.36 4.71
CA ALA A 138 -18.31 3.66 5.60
C ALA A 138 -19.59 2.82 5.36
N GLN A 139 -19.61 1.92 4.38
CA GLN A 139 -20.85 1.25 3.94
C GLN A 139 -21.51 0.29 4.96
N ARG A 140 -20.97 0.14 6.17
CA ARG A 140 -21.48 -0.80 7.19
C ARG A 140 -22.32 -0.19 8.31
N GLY A 141 -22.90 1.01 8.10
CA GLY A 141 -23.68 1.71 9.13
C GLY A 141 -25.17 1.97 8.87
N ARG A 142 -25.72 1.76 7.65
CA ARG A 142 -27.07 2.28 7.33
C ARG A 142 -28.07 1.33 6.66
N LYS A 143 -27.74 0.07 6.36
CA LYS A 143 -28.70 -0.86 5.72
C LYS A 143 -29.12 -2.03 6.62
N ALA A 144 -29.58 -1.73 7.83
CA ALA A 144 -30.30 -2.71 8.64
C ALA A 144 -31.71 -2.23 9.07
N MET A 145 -32.18 -1.04 8.64
CA MET A 145 -33.49 -0.59 9.12
C MET A 145 -34.36 0.24 8.17
N ASP A 146 -33.93 0.51 6.93
CA ASP A 146 -34.81 1.21 5.99
C ASP A 146 -34.81 0.56 4.59
N SER A 147 -36.02 0.17 4.21
CA SER A 147 -36.51 0.10 2.84
C SER A 147 -36.15 -1.13 2.02
N MET A 148 -37.03 -2.14 2.15
CA MET A 148 -37.64 -2.77 0.98
C MET A 148 -38.22 -1.67 0.07
N THR A 149 -37.94 -1.77 -1.23
CA THR A 149 -38.42 -0.94 -2.35
C THR A 149 -37.45 0.18 -2.79
N ALA A 150 -36.62 -0.14 -3.79
CA ALA A 150 -36.38 0.69 -4.98
C ALA A 150 -35.30 0.00 -5.83
N THR A 151 -35.70 -0.46 -7.01
CA THR A 151 -34.80 -0.80 -8.11
C THR A 151 -34.08 0.46 -8.55
N ASP A 152 -32.78 0.59 -8.25
CA ASP A 152 -31.95 1.62 -8.86
C ASP A 152 -30.76 0.99 -9.60
N SER A 153 -30.71 1.39 -10.87
CA SER A 153 -29.82 0.96 -11.92
C SER A 153 -28.36 1.28 -11.59
N VAL A 154 -27.50 0.27 -11.64
CA VAL A 154 -26.05 0.45 -11.55
C VAL A 154 -25.58 1.07 -12.87
N ALA A 155 -25.39 2.39 -12.89
CA ALA A 155 -24.82 3.08 -14.04
C ALA A 155 -23.41 2.55 -14.33
N ASN A 156 -23.19 2.23 -15.60
CA ASN A 156 -21.96 1.72 -16.20
C ASN A 156 -20.70 2.47 -15.76
N PHE A 157 -19.78 1.77 -15.08
CA PHE A 157 -18.37 2.12 -15.09
C PHE A 157 -17.73 1.49 -16.33
N ALA A 158 -17.49 2.31 -17.36
CA ALA A 158 -16.80 1.88 -18.57
C ALA A 158 -15.28 1.82 -18.31
N PHE A 159 -14.73 0.61 -18.28
CA PHE A 159 -13.29 0.38 -18.31
C PHE A 159 -12.78 0.61 -19.73
N VAL A 160 -11.98 1.65 -19.94
CA VAL A 160 -11.18 1.79 -21.16
C VAL A 160 -9.81 1.18 -20.86
N THR A 161 -9.60 -0.06 -21.27
CA THR A 161 -8.28 -0.68 -21.32
C THR A 161 -7.67 -0.44 -22.71
N PRO A 162 -6.63 0.38 -22.88
CA PRO A 162 -5.85 0.36 -24.11
C PRO A 162 -4.83 -0.79 -24.01
N PHE A 163 -5.21 -1.98 -24.47
CA PHE A 163 -4.24 -2.94 -24.98
C PHE A 163 -4.11 -2.67 -26.48
N SER A 164 -3.00 -2.05 -26.88
CA SER A 164 -2.55 -2.09 -28.28
C SER A 164 -1.28 -2.92 -28.35
N VAL A 165 -1.45 -4.00 -29.09
CA VAL A 165 -0.48 -4.97 -29.58
C VAL A 165 0.75 -4.27 -30.15
N LEU A 166 1.94 -4.74 -29.75
CA LEU A 166 3.06 -4.99 -30.65
C LEU A 166 3.74 -6.30 -30.22
#